data_AF-A0AAP8NMH4-F1
#
_entry.id   AF-A0AAP8NMH4-F1
#
_cell.length_a   1.000
_cell.length_b   1.000
_cell.length_c   1.000
_cell.angle_alpha   90.00
_cell.angle_beta   90.00
_cell.angle_gamma   90.00
#
_symmetry.space_group_name_H-M   'P 1'
#
loop_
_entity.id
_entity.type
_entity.pdbx_description
1 polymer ?
#
loop_
_entity_poly.entity_id
_entity_poly.type
_entity_poly.pdbx_seq_one_letter_code
_entity_poly.pdbx_strand_id
1 'polypeptide(L)'
;MLWLLHGNLGSPADWKPVMEFLRAGGVEARALNLWRYLECCPKSLKDMGRVLCSEIASQDRHPLLCGYSLGGRLAMQAVLAHPPLWKGAIFVSANPGLEHEEERAARRAKDAEWAVQCLSASWESFLKEWDAQGVFKGSPPPPDRSSLKPWRKSISRAFIDWSVGAQENLAPLLKQSPVPQLWIAGQRDAKFSTLARRMAGEQAVIIPHAGHRLPLETPERLAECLQPFILQNL
;
A
#
# COMPACT_ATOMS: atom_id res chain seq x y z
N MET A 1 13.01 13.04 3.84
CA MET A 1 11.56 12.93 4.09
C MET A 1 11.04 11.61 3.54
N LEU A 2 10.29 10.85 4.36
CA LEU A 2 9.59 9.62 3.95
C LEU A 2 8.09 9.88 3.75
N TRP A 3 7.55 9.55 2.59
CA TRP A 3 6.12 9.61 2.31
C TRP A 3 5.46 8.25 2.46
N LEU A 4 4.34 8.18 3.17
CA LEU A 4 3.65 6.94 3.57
C LEU A 4 2.25 6.86 2.96
N LEU A 5 1.96 5.74 2.28
CA LEU A 5 0.68 5.47 1.64
C LEU A 5 -0.01 4.28 2.33
N HIS A 6 -1.20 4.49 2.86
CA HIS A 6 -1.95 3.44 3.58
C HIS A 6 -2.61 2.41 2.64
N GLY A 7 -3.10 1.31 3.24
CA GLY A 7 -3.81 0.24 2.52
C GLY A 7 -5.28 0.55 2.25
N ASN A 8 -5.98 -0.40 1.61
CA ASN A 8 -7.42 -0.26 1.42
C ASN A 8 -8.15 -0.31 2.76
N LEU A 9 -9.18 0.52 2.94
CA LEU A 9 -9.83 0.74 4.25
C LEU A 9 -8.84 1.13 5.37
N GLY A 10 -7.72 1.74 5.00
CA GLY A 10 -6.77 2.35 5.92
C GLY A 10 -6.92 3.86 6.03
N SER A 11 -6.05 4.47 6.82
CA SER A 11 -5.95 5.92 6.99
C SER A 11 -4.50 6.31 7.28
N PRO A 12 -4.15 7.62 7.24
CA PRO A 12 -2.84 8.09 7.72
C PRO A 12 -2.52 7.65 9.16
N ALA A 13 -3.54 7.48 10.01
CA ALA A 13 -3.36 7.08 11.41
C ALA A 13 -2.78 5.66 11.56
N ASP A 14 -2.93 4.79 10.55
CA ASP A 14 -2.38 3.42 10.56
C ASP A 14 -0.85 3.41 10.63
N TRP A 15 -0.23 4.52 10.20
CA TRP A 15 1.22 4.70 10.22
C TRP A 15 1.71 5.37 11.49
N LYS A 16 0.83 5.89 12.36
CA LYS A 16 1.24 6.70 13.52
C LYS A 16 2.28 6.00 14.40
N PRO A 17 2.11 4.73 14.81
CA PRO A 17 3.10 4.06 15.65
C PRO A 17 4.46 3.89 14.94
N VAL A 18 4.45 3.61 13.62
CA VAL A 18 5.66 3.51 12.80
C VAL A 18 6.38 4.87 12.71
N MET A 19 5.63 5.95 12.48
CA MET A 19 6.19 7.31 12.41
C MET A 19 6.79 7.75 13.73
N GLU A 20 6.17 7.41 14.87
CA GLU A 20 6.69 7.72 16.20
C GLU A 20 8.04 7.03 16.45
N PHE A 21 8.17 5.76 16.09
CA PHE A 21 9.42 5.01 16.17
C PHE A 21 10.50 5.59 15.25
N LEU A 22 10.16 5.85 13.99
CA LEU A 22 11.09 6.44 13.00
C LEU A 22 11.59 7.82 13.42
N ARG A 23 10.72 8.65 14.02
CA ARG A 23 11.08 9.97 14.53
C ARG A 23 12.11 9.89 15.66
N ALA A 24 11.99 8.90 16.55
CA ALA A 24 13.01 8.66 17.59
C ALA A 24 14.38 8.32 16.98
N GLY A 25 14.40 7.73 15.79
CA GLY A 25 15.59 7.47 14.98
C GLY A 25 16.01 8.61 14.03
N GLY A 26 15.45 9.81 14.17
CA GLY A 26 15.80 10.98 13.36
C GLY A 26 15.20 11.00 11.95
N VAL A 27 14.24 10.12 11.65
CA VAL A 27 13.58 10.06 10.34
C VAL A 27 12.26 10.81 10.39
N GLU A 28 12.13 11.86 9.58
CA GLU A 28 10.84 12.52 9.35
C GLU A 28 10.00 11.78 8.31
N ALA A 29 8.73 11.59 8.63
CA ALA A 29 7.76 10.93 7.77
C ALA A 29 6.40 11.65 7.72
N ARG A 30 5.71 11.54 6.59
CA ARG A 30 4.38 12.11 6.33
C ARG A 30 3.48 11.07 5.70
N ALA A 31 2.28 10.89 6.24
CA ALA A 31 1.29 9.97 5.70
C ALA A 31 0.18 10.69 4.94
N LEU A 32 -0.12 10.23 3.72
CA LEU A 32 -1.16 10.80 2.86
C LEU A 32 -2.50 10.10 3.07
N ASN A 33 -3.58 10.87 3.10
CA ASN A 33 -4.93 10.32 2.99
C ASN A 33 -5.24 10.06 1.52
N LEU A 34 -5.27 8.78 1.10
CA LEU A 34 -5.51 8.42 -0.28
C LEU A 34 -6.93 8.73 -0.75
N TRP A 35 -7.90 8.75 0.16
CA TRP A 35 -9.32 8.89 -0.19
C TRP A 35 -9.67 10.23 -0.81
N ARG A 36 -8.92 11.29 -0.49
CA ARG A 36 -9.14 12.63 -1.04
C ARG A 36 -8.95 12.70 -2.55
N TYR A 37 -8.10 11.84 -3.11
CA TYR A 37 -7.82 11.87 -4.55
C TYR A 37 -8.99 11.36 -5.40
N LEU A 38 -9.92 10.62 -4.79
CA LEU A 38 -11.10 10.08 -5.46
C LEU A 38 -12.42 10.77 -5.05
N GLU A 39 -12.36 11.86 -4.29
CA GLU A 39 -13.58 12.62 -3.93
C GLU A 39 -14.23 13.26 -5.15
N CYS A 40 -13.43 13.92 -5.99
CA CYS A 40 -13.94 14.73 -7.09
C CYS A 40 -14.23 13.89 -8.35
N CYS A 41 -13.29 13.02 -8.75
CA CYS A 41 -13.40 12.30 -10.00
C CYS A 41 -12.60 10.98 -10.00
N PRO A 42 -13.00 10.02 -10.85
CA PRO A 42 -12.27 8.78 -11.06
C PRO A 42 -10.81 9.02 -11.44
N LYS A 43 -9.89 8.17 -10.96
CA LYS A 43 -8.47 8.22 -11.32
C LYS A 43 -7.89 6.82 -11.38
N SER A 44 -7.39 6.42 -12.55
CA SER A 44 -6.72 5.14 -12.70
C SER A 44 -5.49 5.03 -11.79
N LEU A 45 -5.05 3.80 -11.48
CA LEU A 45 -3.79 3.53 -10.77
C LEU A 45 -2.59 4.28 -11.38
N LYS A 46 -2.50 4.25 -12.72
CA LYS A 46 -1.39 4.86 -13.47
C LYS A 46 -1.41 6.38 -13.37
N ASP A 47 -2.58 7.00 -13.52
CA ASP A 47 -2.71 8.46 -13.40
C ASP A 47 -2.47 8.91 -11.96
N MET A 48 -2.91 8.12 -10.98
CA MET A 48 -2.66 8.40 -9.57
C MET A 48 -1.16 8.38 -9.25
N GLY A 49 -0.38 7.50 -9.88
CA GLY A 49 1.09 7.54 -9.77
C GLY A 49 1.68 8.90 -10.16
N ARG A 50 1.22 9.50 -11.27
CA ARG A 50 1.67 10.83 -11.71
C ARG A 50 1.22 11.95 -10.77
N VAL A 51 -0.02 11.87 -10.25
CA VAL A 51 -0.54 12.84 -9.27
C VAL A 51 0.29 12.80 -7.98
N LEU A 52 0.63 11.60 -7.48
CA LEU A 52 1.49 11.44 -6.31
C LEU A 52 2.87 12.05 -6.55
N CYS A 53 3.49 11.79 -7.71
CA CYS A 53 4.76 12.41 -8.08
C CYS A 53 4.67 13.94 -8.06
N SER A 54 3.65 14.52 -8.70
CA SER A 54 3.49 15.97 -8.78
C SER A 54 3.29 16.61 -7.42
N GLU A 55 2.44 16.04 -6.57
CA GLU A 55 2.20 16.59 -5.24
C GLU A 55 3.43 16.46 -4.35
N ILE A 56 4.07 15.29 -4.32
CA ILE A 56 5.22 15.04 -3.45
C ILE A 56 6.42 15.90 -3.90
N ALA A 57 6.68 16.00 -5.21
CA ALA A 57 7.77 16.83 -5.74
C ALA A 57 7.59 18.33 -5.45
N SER A 58 6.35 18.79 -5.24
CA SER A 58 6.08 20.19 -4.85
C SER A 58 6.52 20.52 -3.42
N GLN A 59 6.76 19.50 -2.59
CA GLN A 59 7.13 19.65 -1.18
C GLN A 59 8.55 19.17 -0.89
N ASP A 60 9.00 18.11 -1.55
CA ASP A 60 10.30 17.48 -1.32
C ASP A 60 10.96 17.09 -2.66
N ARG A 61 12.21 17.53 -2.87
CA ARG A 61 12.92 17.36 -4.15
C ARG A 61 13.35 15.92 -4.44
N HIS A 62 13.78 15.18 -3.42
CA HIS A 62 14.22 13.79 -3.54
C HIS A 62 13.76 12.96 -2.31
N PRO A 63 12.47 12.64 -2.21
CA PRO A 63 11.93 11.89 -1.07
C PRO A 63 12.09 10.37 -1.22
N LEU A 64 11.84 9.68 -0.11
CA LEU A 64 11.57 8.24 -0.08
C LEU A 64 10.06 8.00 -0.10
N LEU A 65 9.61 6.88 -0.69
CA LEU A 65 8.20 6.50 -0.72
C LEU A 65 8.00 5.11 -0.12
N CYS A 66 7.04 4.97 0.79
CA CYS A 66 6.65 3.69 1.37
C CYS A 66 5.15 3.50 1.25
N GLY A 67 4.74 2.33 0.76
CA GLY A 67 3.34 2.01 0.55
C GLY A 67 2.97 0.63 1.09
N TYR A 68 1.86 0.58 1.82
CA TYR A 68 1.28 -0.66 2.33
C TYR A 68 0.12 -1.15 1.47
N SER A 69 0.17 -2.40 0.98
CA SER A 69 -0.90 -3.07 0.24
C SER A 69 -1.38 -2.26 -0.97
N LEU A 70 -2.59 -1.68 -0.96
CA LEU A 70 -3.04 -0.71 -1.96
C LEU A 70 -2.06 0.46 -2.14
N GLY A 71 -1.60 1.06 -1.04
CA GLY A 71 -0.60 2.12 -1.06
C GLY A 71 0.71 1.68 -1.70
N GLY A 72 1.11 0.42 -1.52
CA GLY A 72 2.30 -0.14 -2.19
C GLY A 72 2.15 -0.20 -3.71
N ARG A 73 0.95 -0.55 -4.19
CA ARG A 73 0.64 -0.54 -5.64
C ARG A 73 0.66 0.86 -6.24
N LEU A 74 0.11 1.83 -5.52
CA LEU A 74 0.18 3.23 -5.91
C LEU A 74 1.61 3.76 -5.88
N ALA A 75 2.42 3.35 -4.90
CA ALA A 75 3.83 3.68 -4.84
C ALA A 75 4.60 3.12 -6.04
N MET A 76 4.32 1.89 -6.47
CA MET A 76 4.94 1.31 -7.68
C MET A 76 4.64 2.15 -8.93
N GLN A 77 3.38 2.59 -9.09
CA GLN A 77 3.00 3.47 -10.20
C GLN A 77 3.73 4.81 -10.15
N ALA A 78 3.87 5.41 -8.97
CA ALA A 78 4.59 6.67 -8.79
C ALA A 78 6.10 6.51 -9.07
N VAL A 79 6.71 5.43 -8.60
CA VAL A 79 8.13 5.11 -8.86
C VAL A 79 8.41 4.98 -10.35
N LEU A 80 7.57 4.23 -11.07
CA LEU A 80 7.72 4.05 -12.50
C LEU A 80 7.36 5.30 -13.32
N ALA A 81 6.48 6.17 -12.79
CA ALA A 81 6.10 7.41 -13.46
C ALA A 81 7.22 8.46 -13.47
N HIS A 82 8.05 8.52 -12.42
CA HIS A 82 9.15 9.48 -12.33
C HIS A 82 10.34 8.94 -11.52
N PRO A 83 11.12 7.97 -12.06
CA PRO A 83 12.22 7.35 -11.32
C PRO A 83 13.24 8.33 -10.70
N PRO A 84 13.68 9.41 -11.40
CA PRO A 84 14.64 10.38 -10.83
C PRO A 84 14.15 11.16 -9.60
N LEU A 85 12.85 11.15 -9.29
CA LEU A 85 12.32 11.79 -8.10
C LEU A 85 12.72 11.04 -6.82
N TRP A 86 12.82 9.71 -6.88
CA TRP A 86 12.81 8.89 -5.67
C TRP A 86 14.22 8.47 -5.26
N LYS A 87 14.60 8.71 -4.01
CA LYS A 87 15.84 8.12 -3.44
C LYS A 87 15.71 6.62 -3.21
N GLY A 88 14.48 6.13 -3.11
CA GLY A 88 14.18 4.73 -2.83
C GLY A 88 12.68 4.52 -2.58
N ALA A 89 12.26 3.27 -2.71
CA ALA A 89 10.87 2.87 -2.54
C ALA A 89 10.74 1.61 -1.68
N ILE A 90 9.75 1.60 -0.80
CA ILE A 90 9.46 0.50 0.11
C ILE A 90 8.04 -0.01 -0.18
N PHE A 91 7.91 -1.31 -0.42
CA PHE A 91 6.64 -1.96 -0.70
C PHE A 91 6.33 -2.98 0.39
N VAL A 92 5.32 -2.67 1.20
CA VAL A 92 4.90 -3.49 2.35
C VAL A 92 3.65 -4.27 1.98
N SER A 93 3.74 -5.60 1.97
CA SER A 93 2.63 -6.51 1.66
C SER A 93 1.87 -6.11 0.38
N ALA A 94 2.61 -5.82 -0.70
CA ALA A 94 2.06 -5.28 -1.94
C ALA A 94 2.20 -6.24 -3.13
N ASN A 95 1.31 -6.10 -4.12
CA ASN A 95 1.27 -6.97 -5.29
C ASN A 95 1.70 -6.18 -6.55
N PRO A 96 2.78 -6.59 -7.26
CA PRO A 96 3.24 -5.91 -8.48
C PRO A 96 2.26 -6.02 -9.66
N GLY A 97 1.28 -6.93 -9.59
CA GLY A 97 0.24 -7.12 -10.59
C GLY A 97 -0.05 -8.60 -10.80
N LEU A 98 -1.23 -8.90 -11.34
CA LEU A 98 -1.60 -10.26 -11.73
C LEU A 98 -1.07 -10.55 -13.15
N GLU A 99 -0.65 -11.78 -13.39
CA GLU A 99 -0.01 -12.16 -14.66
C GLU A 99 -1.01 -12.51 -15.74
N HIS A 100 -2.05 -13.25 -15.38
CA HIS A 100 -3.01 -13.80 -16.34
C HIS A 100 -4.28 -12.96 -16.40
N GLU A 101 -4.80 -12.74 -17.62
CA GLU A 101 -6.01 -11.93 -17.82
C GLU A 101 -7.23 -12.55 -17.15
N GLU A 102 -7.31 -13.87 -17.05
CA GLU A 102 -8.38 -14.57 -16.34
C GLU A 102 -8.41 -14.20 -14.84
N GLU A 103 -7.26 -14.18 -14.18
CA GLU A 103 -7.14 -13.74 -12.78
C GLU A 103 -7.48 -12.26 -12.63
N ARG A 104 -7.07 -11.42 -13.59
CA ARG A 104 -7.39 -10.00 -13.62
C ARG A 104 -8.89 -9.76 -13.77
N ALA A 105 -9.54 -10.46 -14.69
CA ALA A 105 -10.98 -10.38 -14.90
C ALA A 105 -11.77 -10.84 -13.66
N ALA A 106 -11.42 -12.00 -13.09
CA ALA A 106 -12.02 -12.49 -11.86
C ALA A 106 -11.84 -11.50 -10.71
N ARG A 107 -10.66 -10.87 -10.62
CA ARG A 107 -10.40 -9.87 -9.60
C ARG A 107 -11.21 -8.58 -9.79
N ARG A 108 -11.37 -8.09 -11.02
CA ARG A 108 -12.21 -6.92 -11.32
C ARG A 108 -13.67 -7.17 -10.94
N ALA A 109 -14.20 -8.37 -11.23
CA ALA A 109 -15.55 -8.77 -10.84
C ALA A 109 -15.72 -8.73 -9.31
N LYS A 110 -14.80 -9.36 -8.57
CA LYS A 110 -14.83 -9.37 -7.10
C LYS A 110 -14.64 -7.99 -6.47
N ASP A 111 -13.79 -7.15 -7.03
CA ASP A 111 -13.65 -5.77 -6.56
C ASP A 111 -14.92 -4.95 -6.86
N ALA A 112 -15.63 -5.20 -7.97
CA ALA A 112 -16.91 -4.57 -8.25
C ALA A 112 -18.01 -4.97 -7.26
N GLU A 113 -18.04 -6.23 -6.83
CA GLU A 113 -18.92 -6.69 -5.73
C GLU A 113 -18.62 -5.92 -4.44
N TRP A 114 -17.34 -5.77 -4.08
CA TRP A 114 -16.94 -4.96 -2.93
C TRP A 114 -17.34 -3.49 -3.08
N ALA A 115 -17.22 -2.90 -4.27
CA ALA A 115 -17.64 -1.53 -4.52
C ALA A 115 -19.14 -1.33 -4.27
N VAL A 116 -19.97 -2.28 -4.74
CA VAL A 116 -21.43 -2.27 -4.55
C VAL A 116 -21.76 -2.46 -3.07
N GLN A 117 -21.20 -3.48 -2.42
CA GLN A 117 -21.43 -3.74 -0.99
C GLN A 117 -20.98 -2.57 -0.12
N CYS A 118 -19.85 -1.94 -0.48
CA CYS A 118 -19.34 -0.74 0.16
C CYS A 118 -20.37 0.38 0.13
N LEU A 119 -21.27 0.49 -0.85
CA LEU A 119 -22.31 1.53 -0.90
C LEU A 119 -23.65 1.09 -0.33
N SER A 120 -24.02 -0.19 -0.49
CA SER A 120 -25.38 -0.68 -0.21
C SER A 120 -25.57 -1.25 1.20
N ALA A 121 -24.55 -1.85 1.81
CA ALA A 121 -24.65 -2.48 3.13
C ALA A 121 -24.65 -1.46 4.29
N SER A 122 -24.88 -1.88 5.53
CA SER A 122 -24.47 -1.06 6.67
C SER A 122 -22.94 -0.97 6.72
N TRP A 123 -22.41 0.13 7.28
CA TRP A 123 -20.96 0.33 7.31
C TRP A 123 -20.27 -0.76 8.14
N GLU A 124 -20.90 -1.13 9.26
CA GLU A 124 -20.46 -2.13 10.21
C GLU A 124 -20.46 -3.54 9.58
N SER A 125 -21.50 -3.89 8.82
CA SER A 125 -21.57 -5.18 8.12
C SER A 125 -20.53 -5.27 7.01
N PHE A 126 -20.34 -4.20 6.23
CA PHE A 126 -19.32 -4.15 5.19
C PHE A 126 -17.91 -4.34 5.76
N LEU A 127 -17.58 -3.67 6.86
CA LEU A 127 -16.29 -3.82 7.54
C LEU A 127 -16.10 -5.24 8.09
N LYS A 128 -17.12 -5.79 8.75
CA LYS A 128 -17.08 -7.16 9.28
C LYS A 128 -16.74 -8.17 8.19
N GLU A 129 -17.39 -8.09 7.04
CA GLU A 129 -17.11 -8.98 5.90
C GLU A 129 -15.70 -8.71 5.31
N TRP A 130 -15.30 -7.45 5.21
CA TRP A 130 -13.96 -7.08 4.74
C TRP A 130 -12.86 -7.69 5.62
N ASP A 131 -13.03 -7.62 6.94
CA ASP A 131 -12.10 -8.13 7.93
C ASP A 131 -12.10 -9.66 8.07
N ALA A 132 -13.18 -10.32 7.62
CA ALA A 132 -13.28 -11.79 7.58
C ALA A 132 -12.51 -12.44 6.42
N GLN A 133 -11.95 -11.64 5.49
CA GLN A 133 -11.19 -12.18 4.36
C GLN A 133 -9.95 -12.98 4.80
N GLY A 134 -9.66 -14.07 4.08
CA GLY A 134 -8.56 -14.98 4.43
C GLY A 134 -7.17 -14.36 4.52
N VAL A 135 -6.92 -13.23 3.82
CA VAL A 135 -5.64 -12.49 3.91
C VAL A 135 -5.41 -11.89 5.31
N PHE A 136 -6.47 -11.71 6.11
CA PHE A 136 -6.41 -11.21 7.48
C PHE A 136 -6.55 -12.32 8.53
N LYS A 137 -6.59 -13.59 8.11
CA LYS A 137 -6.70 -14.72 9.04
C LYS A 137 -5.55 -14.69 10.05
N GLY A 138 -5.89 -14.68 11.34
CA GLY A 138 -4.92 -14.63 12.44
C GLY A 138 -4.27 -13.26 12.67
N SER A 139 -4.77 -12.20 12.01
CA SER A 139 -4.41 -10.82 12.35
C SER A 139 -5.13 -10.37 13.63
N PRO A 140 -4.58 -9.41 14.39
CA PRO A 140 -5.33 -8.73 15.45
C PRO A 140 -6.62 -8.09 14.92
N PRO A 141 -7.60 -7.84 15.80
CA PRO A 141 -8.80 -7.11 15.42
C PRO A 141 -8.45 -5.78 14.72
N PRO A 142 -9.19 -5.40 13.66
CA PRO A 142 -9.01 -4.10 13.03
C PRO A 142 -9.24 -2.96 14.04
N PRO A 143 -8.60 -1.80 13.86
CA PRO A 143 -8.98 -0.59 14.59
C PRO A 143 -10.38 -0.13 14.16
N ASP A 144 -10.98 0.76 14.96
CA ASP A 144 -12.24 1.40 14.57
C ASP A 144 -12.10 2.17 13.25
N ARG A 145 -13.01 1.89 12.31
CA ARG A 145 -13.07 2.51 10.98
C ARG A 145 -14.31 3.41 10.83
N SER A 146 -14.94 3.84 11.91
CA SER A 146 -16.06 4.79 11.90
C SER A 146 -15.70 6.11 11.19
N SER A 147 -14.48 6.60 11.42
CA SER A 147 -13.93 7.82 10.80
C SER A 147 -13.75 7.74 9.28
N LEU A 148 -13.81 6.53 8.70
CA LEU A 148 -13.75 6.31 7.26
C LEU A 148 -15.11 6.44 6.56
N LYS A 149 -16.22 6.51 7.31
CA LYS A 149 -17.57 6.59 6.74
C LYS A 149 -17.80 7.81 5.82
N PRO A 150 -17.26 9.02 6.09
CA PRO A 150 -17.32 10.14 5.14
C PRO A 150 -16.64 9.84 3.79
N TRP A 151 -15.63 8.98 3.80
CA TRP A 151 -14.85 8.56 2.64
C TRP A 151 -15.47 7.40 1.85
N ARG A 152 -16.64 6.92 2.27
CA ARG A 152 -17.30 5.73 1.73
C ARG A 152 -17.45 5.73 0.21
N LYS A 153 -17.78 6.87 -0.40
CA LYS A 153 -17.86 7.01 -1.86
C LYS A 153 -16.49 6.85 -2.53
N SER A 154 -15.45 7.51 -2.00
CA SER A 154 -14.08 7.39 -2.49
C SER A 154 -13.53 5.97 -2.34
N ILE A 155 -13.84 5.30 -1.23
CA ILE A 155 -13.45 3.90 -0.97
C ILE A 155 -14.13 2.96 -1.97
N SER A 156 -15.44 3.11 -2.19
CA SER A 156 -16.16 2.34 -3.22
C SER A 156 -15.54 2.56 -4.60
N ARG A 157 -15.23 3.81 -4.96
CA ARG A 157 -14.55 4.16 -6.21
C ARG A 157 -13.16 3.50 -6.32
N ALA A 158 -12.40 3.46 -5.22
CA ALA A 158 -11.07 2.85 -5.18
C ALA A 158 -11.08 1.35 -5.51
N PHE A 159 -12.14 0.63 -5.14
CA PHE A 159 -12.29 -0.78 -5.55
C PHE A 159 -12.31 -0.93 -7.07
N ILE A 160 -12.92 0.01 -7.79
CA ILE A 160 -12.98 -0.02 -9.25
C ILE A 160 -11.69 0.53 -9.85
N ASP A 161 -11.38 1.78 -9.55
CA ASP A 161 -10.31 2.52 -10.24
C ASP A 161 -8.92 2.04 -9.86
N TRP A 162 -8.79 1.53 -8.64
CA TRP A 162 -7.55 1.00 -8.10
C TRP A 162 -7.60 -0.51 -7.86
N SER A 163 -8.50 -1.22 -8.57
CA SER A 163 -8.49 -2.69 -8.61
C SER A 163 -7.12 -3.20 -9.06
N VAL A 164 -6.58 -4.21 -8.36
CA VAL A 164 -5.37 -4.90 -8.84
C VAL A 164 -5.65 -5.70 -10.13
N GLY A 165 -6.91 -6.00 -10.44
CA GLY A 165 -7.31 -6.59 -11.71
C GLY A 165 -7.27 -5.60 -12.89
N ALA A 166 -7.20 -4.29 -12.63
CA ALA A 166 -6.95 -3.26 -13.65
C ALA A 166 -5.45 -2.92 -13.77
N GLN A 167 -4.62 -3.38 -12.84
CA GLN A 167 -3.17 -3.16 -12.87
C GLN A 167 -2.52 -4.09 -13.90
N GLU A 168 -1.58 -3.57 -14.69
CA GLU A 168 -0.65 -4.38 -15.46
C GLU A 168 0.34 -5.09 -14.52
N ASN A 169 0.98 -6.16 -14.98
CA ASN A 169 2.09 -6.75 -14.23
C ASN A 169 3.32 -5.81 -14.29
N LEU A 170 3.57 -5.10 -13.20
CA LEU A 170 4.67 -4.14 -13.08
C LEU A 170 6.00 -4.81 -12.73
N ALA A 171 6.03 -6.11 -12.42
CA ALA A 171 7.24 -6.79 -11.98
C ALA A 171 8.44 -6.64 -12.94
N PRO A 172 8.28 -6.77 -14.29
CA PRO A 172 9.39 -6.59 -15.22
C PRO A 172 9.95 -5.16 -15.20
N LEU A 173 9.07 -4.16 -15.13
CA LEU A 173 9.45 -2.75 -15.10
C LEU A 173 10.15 -2.38 -13.79
N LEU A 174 9.64 -2.88 -12.66
CA LEU A 174 10.23 -2.65 -11.34
C LEU A 174 11.62 -3.27 -11.23
N LYS A 175 11.85 -4.44 -11.83
CA LYS A 175 13.18 -5.09 -11.87
C LYS A 175 14.20 -4.33 -12.72
N GLN A 176 13.76 -3.53 -13.68
CA GLN A 176 14.61 -2.69 -14.52
C GLN A 176 14.76 -1.27 -13.97
N SER A 177 13.97 -0.89 -12.97
CA SER A 177 14.01 0.45 -12.39
C SER A 177 15.33 0.67 -11.65
N PRO A 178 16.01 1.82 -11.84
CA PRO A 178 17.23 2.15 -11.12
C PRO A 178 16.96 2.58 -9.66
N VAL A 179 15.70 2.79 -9.28
CA VAL A 179 15.33 3.22 -7.93
C VAL A 179 15.59 2.08 -6.94
N PRO A 180 16.34 2.31 -5.84
CA PRO A 180 16.51 1.34 -4.77
C PRO A 180 15.15 0.88 -4.22
N GLN A 181 14.99 -0.42 -4.00
CA GLN A 181 13.71 -1.00 -3.59
C GLN A 181 13.87 -1.92 -2.38
N LEU A 182 12.92 -1.82 -1.45
CA LEU A 182 12.78 -2.73 -0.33
C LEU A 182 11.40 -3.40 -0.36
N TRP A 183 11.38 -4.72 -0.35
CA TRP A 183 10.14 -5.51 -0.34
C TRP A 183 9.98 -6.20 1.00
N ILE A 184 8.86 -5.94 1.68
CA ILE A 184 8.59 -6.45 3.03
C ILE A 184 7.24 -7.16 3.05
N ALA A 185 7.16 -8.30 3.74
CA ALA A 185 5.90 -8.99 4.01
C ALA A 185 5.96 -9.73 5.35
N GLY A 186 4.80 -10.05 5.93
CA GLY A 186 4.72 -10.90 7.11
C GLY A 186 4.81 -12.38 6.75
N GLN A 187 5.45 -13.17 7.62
CA GLN A 187 5.63 -14.61 7.43
C GLN A 187 4.31 -15.39 7.35
N ARG A 188 3.28 -15.01 8.11
CA ARG A 188 1.95 -15.65 8.07
C ARG A 188 1.20 -15.36 6.77
N ASP A 189 1.58 -14.30 6.06
CA ASP A 189 1.04 -13.98 4.76
C ASP A 189 1.82 -14.70 3.65
N ALA A 190 1.49 -15.98 3.45
CA ALA A 190 2.16 -16.84 2.47
C ALA A 190 2.13 -16.25 1.05
N LYS A 191 1.02 -15.58 0.68
CA LYS A 191 0.87 -14.97 -0.64
C LYS A 191 1.85 -13.82 -0.83
N PHE A 192 1.84 -12.84 0.08
CA PHE A 192 2.67 -11.65 -0.11
C PHE A 192 4.13 -11.86 0.26
N SER A 193 4.45 -12.82 1.14
CA SER A 193 5.84 -13.24 1.35
C SER A 193 6.44 -13.92 0.11
N THR A 194 5.65 -14.73 -0.61
CA THR A 194 6.07 -15.30 -1.90
C THR A 194 6.29 -14.20 -2.95
N LEU A 195 5.37 -13.22 -3.03
CA LEU A 195 5.53 -12.09 -3.95
C LEU A 195 6.75 -11.23 -3.63
N ALA A 196 7.00 -10.93 -2.35
CA ALA A 196 8.18 -10.17 -1.94
C ALA A 196 9.48 -10.89 -2.33
N ARG A 197 9.58 -12.21 -2.06
CA ARG A 197 10.73 -13.03 -2.47
C ARG A 197 10.89 -13.10 -3.99
N ARG A 198 9.80 -13.16 -4.75
CA ARG A 198 9.88 -13.13 -6.23
C ARG A 198 10.47 -11.82 -6.77
N MET A 199 10.22 -10.71 -6.06
CA MET A 199 10.67 -9.39 -6.48
C MET A 199 12.10 -9.09 -6.05
N ALA A 200 12.49 -9.44 -4.83
CA ALA A 200 13.78 -9.07 -4.24
C ALA A 200 14.72 -10.24 -3.90
N GLY A 201 14.31 -11.49 -4.16
CA GLY A 201 15.08 -12.68 -3.80
C GLY A 201 15.38 -12.73 -2.30
N GLU A 202 16.66 -12.89 -1.96
CA GLU A 202 17.16 -12.91 -0.58
C GLU A 202 17.11 -11.53 0.11
N GLN A 203 17.01 -10.45 -0.67
CA GLN A 203 16.87 -9.08 -0.13
C GLN A 203 15.44 -8.79 0.36
N ALA A 204 14.47 -9.69 0.11
CA ALA A 204 13.13 -9.56 0.64
C ALA A 204 13.13 -9.73 2.17
N VAL A 205 12.56 -8.77 2.89
CA VAL A 205 12.45 -8.84 4.34
C VAL A 205 11.14 -9.50 4.74
N ILE A 206 11.23 -10.67 5.38
CA ILE A 206 10.07 -11.41 5.86
C ILE A 206 9.99 -11.31 7.38
N ILE A 207 9.00 -10.59 7.90
CA ILE A 207 8.84 -10.36 9.34
C ILE A 207 8.24 -11.61 9.98
N PRO A 208 8.94 -12.27 10.94
CA PRO A 208 8.45 -13.47 11.59
C PRO A 208 7.21 -13.17 12.43
N HIS A 209 6.30 -14.15 12.53
CA HIS A 209 5.08 -14.03 13.34
C HIS A 209 4.19 -12.80 13.02
N ALA A 210 4.22 -12.31 11.78
CA ALA A 210 3.39 -11.21 11.31
C ALA A 210 2.58 -11.63 10.09
N GLY A 211 1.38 -11.06 9.93
CA GLY A 211 0.47 -11.27 8.80
C GLY A 211 0.53 -10.12 7.78
N HIS A 212 -0.64 -9.77 7.24
CA HIS A 212 -0.71 -8.79 6.15
C HIS A 212 -0.56 -7.34 6.66
N ARG A 213 -1.17 -7.00 7.80
CA ARG A 213 -1.36 -5.63 8.30
C ARG A 213 -0.16 -5.14 9.12
N LEU A 214 1.04 -5.22 8.56
CA LEU A 214 2.29 -4.91 9.27
C LEU A 214 2.31 -3.55 10.00
N PRO A 215 1.80 -2.43 9.44
CA PRO A 215 1.75 -1.16 10.16
C PRO A 215 0.90 -1.18 11.43
N LEU A 216 -0.10 -2.07 11.50
CA LEU A 216 -1.00 -2.21 12.65
C LEU A 216 -0.58 -3.34 13.59
N GLU A 217 -0.01 -4.41 13.03
CA GLU A 217 0.26 -5.65 13.75
C GLU A 217 1.63 -5.66 14.42
N THR A 218 2.66 -5.12 13.74
CA THR A 218 4.04 -5.12 14.24
C THR A 218 4.74 -3.79 13.95
N PRO A 219 4.19 -2.64 14.37
CA PRO A 219 4.69 -1.33 13.93
C PRO A 219 6.16 -1.07 14.27
N GLU A 220 6.61 -1.44 15.47
CA GLU A 220 8.00 -1.29 15.90
C GLU A 220 8.92 -2.14 15.03
N ARG A 221 8.60 -3.43 14.88
CA ARG A 221 9.40 -4.34 14.06
C ARG A 221 9.44 -3.92 12.59
N LEU A 222 8.32 -3.40 12.06
CA LEU A 222 8.29 -2.84 10.72
C LEU A 222 9.25 -1.65 10.65
N ALA A 223 9.17 -0.70 11.57
CA ALA A 223 10.02 0.49 11.60
C ALA A 223 11.52 0.14 11.69
N GLU A 224 11.90 -0.83 12.52
CA GLU A 224 13.25 -1.38 12.58
C GLU A 224 13.74 -1.91 11.23
N CYS A 225 12.88 -2.61 10.48
CA CYS A 225 13.21 -3.08 9.14
C CYS A 225 13.31 -1.96 8.11
N LEU A 226 12.56 -0.86 8.28
CA LEU A 226 12.62 0.29 7.38
C LEU A 226 13.89 1.12 7.57
N GLN A 227 14.32 1.27 8.82
CA GLN A 227 15.32 2.27 9.20
C GLN A 227 16.67 2.13 8.46
N PRO A 228 17.28 0.94 8.33
CA PRO A 228 18.56 0.80 7.61
C PRO A 228 18.47 1.26 6.15
N PHE A 229 17.40 0.85 5.46
CA PHE A 229 17.17 1.24 4.06
C PHE A 229 16.93 2.75 3.93
N ILE A 230 16.16 3.33 4.86
CA ILE A 230 15.91 4.77 4.89
C ILE A 230 17.23 5.53 5.08
N LEU A 231 18.01 5.19 6.10
CA LEU A 231 19.26 5.89 6.42
C LEU A 231 20.30 5.79 5.31
N GLN A 232 20.37 4.64 4.62
CA GLN A 232 21.27 4.45 3.48
C GLN A 232 20.89 5.33 2.27
N ASN A 233 19.62 5.71 2.16
CA ASN A 233 19.07 6.44 1.01
C ASN A 233 18.48 7.82 1.41
N LEU A 234 18.91 8.38 2.56
CA LEU A 234 18.39 9.66 3.04
C LEU A 234 19.04 10.89 2.42
#